data_AF-A0AAW3ZTA0-F1
#
_entry.id   AF-A0AAW3ZTA0-F1
#
_cell.length_a   1.000
_cell.length_b   1.000
_cell.length_c   1.000
_cell.angle_alpha   90.00
_cell.angle_beta   90.00
_cell.angle_gamma   90.00
#
_symmetry.space_group_name_H-M   'P 1'
#
loop_
_entity.id
_entity.type
_entity.pdbx_description
1 polymer ?
#
loop_
_entity_poly.entity_id
_entity_poly.type
_entity_poly.pdbx_seq_one_letter_code
_entity_poly.pdbx_strand_id
1 'polypeptide(L)'
;MSRLTLLLSLLLLTLSTPTHAAVDPTDGSYRTSVVDLSVKVPGGMVSWSRNYERNAWQFTPAWAKLKFTLDDLDGSVLRIDRAGDEYEKIASDGSLFRFDARMTI
;
A
#
# COMPACT_ATOMS: atom_id res chain seq x y z
N MET A 1 12.25 33.88 -24.45
CA MET A 1 11.34 32.91 -23.78
C MET A 1 10.41 33.69 -22.86
N SER A 2 9.08 33.49 -22.97
CA SER A 2 8.11 34.22 -22.15
C SER A 2 8.08 33.68 -20.72
N ARG A 3 7.92 34.57 -19.73
CA ARG A 3 7.80 34.19 -18.30
C ARG A 3 6.68 33.17 -18.06
N LEU A 4 5.64 33.20 -18.89
CA LEU A 4 4.53 32.25 -18.86
C LEU A 4 4.96 30.83 -19.25
N THR A 5 5.85 30.70 -20.23
CA THR A 5 6.37 29.40 -20.68
C THR A 5 7.22 28.75 -19.61
N LEU A 6 7.95 29.55 -18.82
CA LEU A 6 8.78 29.08 -17.70
C LEU A 6 7.93 28.60 -16.52
N LEU A 7 6.85 29.31 -16.20
CA LEU A 7 5.91 28.92 -15.14
C LEU A 7 5.15 27.64 -15.48
N LEU A 8 4.73 27.49 -16.74
CA LEU A 8 4.00 26.29 -17.18
C LEU A 8 4.88 25.04 -17.17
N SER A 9 6.15 25.18 -17.59
CA SER A 9 7.11 24.06 -17.55
C SER A 9 7.49 23.67 -16.13
N LEU A 10 7.61 24.63 -15.21
CA LEU A 10 7.84 24.34 -13.78
C LEU A 10 6.65 23.62 -13.13
N LEU A 11 5.41 24.01 -13.49
CA LEU A 11 4.20 23.36 -13.01
C LEU A 11 4.12 21.90 -13.49
N LEU A 12 4.45 21.63 -14.76
CA LEU A 12 4.43 20.28 -15.33
C LEU A 12 5.43 19.32 -14.66
N LEU A 13 6.59 19.80 -14.20
CA LEU A 13 7.55 18.97 -13.46
C LEU A 13 6.99 18.46 -12.11
N THR A 14 6.11 19.22 -11.47
CA THR A 14 5.55 18.83 -10.15
C THR A 14 4.46 17.76 -10.23
N LEU A 15 3.94 17.45 -11.42
CA LEU A 15 2.92 16.43 -11.62
C LEU A 15 3.49 15.02 -11.87
N SER A 16 4.81 14.86 -11.96
CA SER A 16 5.44 13.55 -12.15
C SER A 16 5.39 12.73 -10.86
N THR A 17 4.41 11.84 -10.74
CA THR A 17 4.39 10.84 -9.66
C THR A 17 5.48 9.80 -9.91
N PRO A 18 6.38 9.51 -8.96
CA PRO A 18 7.36 8.45 -9.13
C PRO A 18 6.65 7.09 -9.23
N THR A 19 6.82 6.39 -10.35
CA THR A 19 6.53 4.96 -10.44
C THR A 19 7.66 4.20 -9.75
N HIS A 20 7.39 3.67 -8.55
CA HIS A 20 8.33 2.82 -7.82
C HIS A 20 8.36 1.42 -8.46
N ALA A 21 9.39 1.17 -9.27
CA ALA A 21 9.82 -0.20 -9.59
C ALA A 21 11.06 -0.48 -8.75
N ALA A 22 11.01 -1.47 -7.88
CA ALA A 22 12.12 -1.85 -7.02
C ALA A 22 12.37 -3.35 -7.14
N VAL A 23 13.64 -3.70 -7.37
CA VAL A 23 14.11 -5.07 -7.19
C VAL A 23 14.44 -5.22 -5.71
N ASP A 24 13.85 -6.20 -5.04
CA ASP A 24 14.16 -6.48 -3.65
C ASP A 24 15.59 -7.03 -3.56
N PRO A 25 16.50 -6.36 -2.82
CA PRO A 25 17.91 -6.77 -2.76
C PRO A 25 18.14 -8.07 -2.00
N THR A 26 17.16 -8.57 -1.23
CA THR A 26 17.30 -9.78 -0.42
C THR A 26 16.98 -11.05 -1.20
N ASP A 27 15.98 -11.02 -2.08
CA ASP A 27 15.54 -12.20 -2.86
C ASP A 27 15.60 -12.00 -4.38
N GLY A 28 15.92 -10.80 -4.86
CA GLY A 28 15.98 -10.46 -6.29
C GLY A 28 14.60 -10.38 -6.95
N SER A 29 13.51 -10.40 -6.18
CA SER A 29 12.16 -10.34 -6.71
C SER A 29 11.85 -8.96 -7.30
N TYR A 30 11.26 -8.94 -8.49
CA TYR A 30 10.78 -7.72 -9.11
C TYR A 30 9.43 -7.34 -8.51
N ARG A 31 9.33 -6.12 -7.98
CA ARG A 31 8.09 -5.55 -7.47
C ARG A 31 7.82 -4.20 -8.10
N THR A 32 6.58 -3.97 -8.52
CA THR A 32 6.15 -2.66 -9.01
C THR A 32 4.67 -2.42 -8.68
N SER A 33 4.25 -1.15 -8.69
CA SER A 33 2.87 -0.74 -8.46
C SER A 33 2.42 0.23 -9.55
N VAL A 34 1.19 0.07 -10.01
CA VAL A 34 0.56 0.92 -11.03
C VAL A 34 -0.79 1.38 -10.51
N VAL A 35 -1.11 2.66 -10.65
CA VAL A 35 -2.45 3.21 -10.43
C VAL A 35 -3.25 3.09 -11.73
N ASP A 36 -4.29 2.27 -11.73
CA ASP A 36 -5.15 2.03 -12.90
C ASP A 36 -6.24 3.10 -13.05
N LEU A 37 -6.77 3.61 -11.93
CA LEU A 37 -7.80 4.65 -11.91
C LEU A 37 -7.59 5.57 -10.72
N SER A 38 -7.74 6.88 -10.93
CA SER A 38 -7.74 7.85 -9.85
C SER A 38 -8.83 8.89 -10.06
N VAL A 39 -9.67 9.08 -9.04
CA VAL A 39 -10.84 9.97 -9.09
C VAL A 39 -10.69 11.03 -8.00
N LYS A 40 -10.82 12.31 -8.37
CA LYS A 40 -10.84 13.42 -7.42
C LYS A 40 -12.17 13.43 -6.66
N VAL A 41 -12.11 13.47 -5.34
CA VAL A 41 -13.27 13.62 -4.45
C VAL A 41 -13.03 14.74 -3.43
N PRO A 42 -14.06 15.26 -2.74
CA PRO A 42 -13.84 16.11 -1.56
C PRO A 42 -12.96 15.36 -0.55
N GLY A 43 -11.87 15.99 -0.09
CA GLY A 43 -10.94 15.38 0.87
C GLY A 43 -9.74 14.62 0.26
N GLY A 44 -9.65 14.43 -1.06
CA GLY A 44 -8.45 13.81 -1.64
C GLY A 44 -8.62 13.20 -3.03
N MET A 45 -7.74 12.27 -3.37
CA MET A 45 -7.85 11.37 -4.53
C MET A 45 -8.21 9.97 -4.01
N VAL A 46 -9.17 9.31 -4.67
CA VAL A 46 -9.42 7.89 -4.48
C VAL A 46 -8.80 7.15 -5.65
N SER A 47 -7.88 6.23 -5.38
CA SER A 47 -7.12 5.53 -6.40
C SER A 47 -7.29 4.02 -6.30
N TRP A 48 -7.48 3.38 -7.45
CA TRP A 48 -7.34 1.94 -7.64
C TRP A 48 -6.00 1.66 -8.34
N SER A 49 -5.32 0.64 -7.87
CA SER A 49 -3.97 0.25 -8.24
C SER A 49 -3.79 -1.27 -8.22
N ARG A 50 -2.73 -1.74 -8.87
CA ARG A 50 -2.28 -3.13 -8.78
C ARG A 50 -0.81 -3.15 -8.42
N ASN A 51 -0.44 -4.18 -7.68
CA ASN A 51 0.95 -4.51 -7.41
C ASN A 51 1.31 -5.73 -8.26
N TYR A 52 2.49 -5.69 -8.90
CA TYR A 52 3.11 -6.86 -9.47
C TYR A 52 4.06 -7.44 -8.43
N GLU A 53 3.76 -8.65 -7.99
CA GLU A 53 4.58 -9.43 -7.06
C GLU A 53 4.28 -10.91 -7.24
N ARG A 54 5.20 -11.79 -6.82
CA ARG A 54 5.01 -13.25 -6.95
C ARG A 54 4.63 -13.69 -8.39
N ASN A 55 5.24 -13.04 -9.39
CA ASN A 55 5.01 -13.28 -10.83
C ASN A 55 3.56 -13.08 -11.31
N ALA A 56 2.77 -12.26 -10.62
CA ALA A 56 1.40 -11.94 -11.03
C ALA A 56 1.02 -10.50 -10.67
N TRP A 57 0.09 -9.94 -11.44
CA TRP A 57 -0.62 -8.73 -11.04
C TRP A 57 -1.70 -9.07 -10.02
N GLN A 58 -1.69 -8.37 -8.89
CA GLN A 58 -2.68 -8.50 -7.83
C GLN A 58 -3.24 -7.11 -7.51
N PHE A 59 -4.54 -7.01 -7.20
CA PHE A 59 -5.07 -5.78 -6.63
C PHE A 59 -4.37 -5.49 -5.31
N THR A 60 -4.09 -4.21 -5.05
CA THR A 60 -3.36 -3.81 -3.84
C THR A 60 -4.00 -4.43 -2.59
N PRO A 61 -3.24 -5.18 -1.76
CA PRO A 61 -3.76 -5.84 -0.56
C PRO A 61 -4.48 -4.88 0.40
N ALA A 62 -4.16 -3.58 0.36
CA ALA A 62 -4.81 -2.55 1.16
C ALA A 62 -6.34 -2.46 1.02
N TRP A 63 -6.93 -2.95 -0.09
CA TRP A 63 -8.40 -3.04 -0.22
C TRP A 63 -8.98 -4.41 0.05
N ALA A 64 -8.14 -5.41 0.32
CA ALA A 64 -8.66 -6.70 0.74
C ALA A 64 -9.34 -6.54 2.10
N LYS A 65 -10.47 -7.24 2.26
CA LYS A 65 -11.18 -7.28 3.53
C LYS A 65 -10.24 -7.84 4.60
N LEU A 66 -10.17 -7.16 5.73
CA LEU A 66 -9.54 -7.71 6.92
C LEU A 66 -10.38 -8.88 7.44
N LYS A 67 -9.74 -10.02 7.66
CA LYS A 67 -10.32 -11.13 8.40
C LYS A 67 -9.69 -11.17 9.77
N PHE A 68 -10.51 -11.21 10.80
CA PHE A 68 -10.08 -11.26 12.19
C PHE A 68 -10.29 -12.67 12.73
N THR A 69 -9.26 -13.23 13.36
CA THR A 69 -9.40 -14.38 14.25
C THR A 69 -9.41 -13.83 15.68
N LEU A 70 -10.44 -14.19 16.43
CA LEU A 70 -10.58 -13.79 17.83
C LEU A 70 -10.04 -14.87 18.75
N ASP A 71 -9.58 -14.47 19.93
CA ASP A 71 -9.27 -15.36 21.03
C ASP A 71 -10.57 -15.86 21.67
N ASP A 72 -10.71 -17.17 21.81
CA ASP A 72 -11.93 -17.80 22.35
C ASP A 72 -12.12 -17.52 23.86
N LEU A 73 -11.07 -17.11 24.57
CA LEU A 73 -11.10 -16.87 26.01
C LEU A 73 -11.62 -15.48 26.37
N ASP A 74 -11.24 -14.45 25.61
CA ASP A 74 -11.55 -13.05 25.91
C ASP A 74 -12.16 -12.25 24.75
N GLY A 75 -12.27 -12.85 23.56
CA GLY A 75 -12.83 -12.21 22.36
C GLY A 75 -11.91 -11.14 21.75
N SER A 76 -10.68 -10.99 22.25
CA SER A 76 -9.72 -10.04 21.70
C SER A 76 -9.22 -10.50 20.33
N VAL A 77 -8.72 -9.57 19.52
CA VAL A 77 -8.13 -9.94 18.21
C VAL A 77 -6.82 -10.68 18.46
N LEU A 78 -6.76 -11.94 18.01
CA LEU A 78 -5.57 -12.78 18.06
C LEU A 78 -4.71 -12.57 16.81
N ARG A 79 -5.35 -12.48 15.63
CA ARG A 79 -4.70 -12.44 14.32
C ARG A 79 -5.54 -11.67 13.30
N ILE A 80 -4.86 -11.00 12.37
CA ILE A 80 -5.48 -10.33 11.22
C ILE A 80 -4.91 -10.89 9.92
N ASP A 81 -5.76 -11.36 9.01
CA ASP A 81 -5.39 -11.72 7.64
C ASP A 81 -5.85 -10.62 6.66
N ARG A 82 -4.94 -10.20 5.78
CA ARG A 82 -5.22 -9.29 4.67
C ARG A 82 -4.63 -9.87 3.40
N ALA A 83 -5.49 -10.38 2.52
CA ALA A 83 -5.08 -10.96 1.23
C ALA A 83 -4.02 -12.08 1.33
N GLY A 84 -3.97 -12.83 2.44
CA GLY A 84 -2.95 -13.85 2.69
C GLY A 84 -1.74 -13.36 3.48
N ASP A 85 -1.64 -12.06 3.76
CA ASP A 85 -0.65 -11.49 4.67
C ASP A 85 -1.19 -11.57 6.11
N GLU A 86 -0.51 -12.35 6.95
CA GLU A 86 -0.89 -12.62 8.34
C GLU A 86 -0.15 -11.66 9.29
N TYR A 87 -0.90 -10.81 9.99
CA TYR A 87 -0.36 -9.88 10.96
C TYR A 87 -0.44 -10.47 12.36
N GLU A 88 0.70 -10.49 13.05
CA GLU A 88 0.84 -10.97 14.41
C GLU A 88 0.74 -9.82 15.43
N LYS A 89 0.15 -10.10 16.58
CA LYS A 89 0.02 -9.15 17.69
C LYS A 89 1.40 -8.88 18.30
N ILE A 90 1.81 -7.61 18.35
CA ILE A 90 3.13 -7.22 18.90
C ILE A 90 3.04 -6.32 20.14
N ALA A 91 1.93 -5.61 20.32
CA ALA A 91 1.70 -4.83 21.53
C ALA A 91 0.89 -5.65 22.55
N SER A 92 1.32 -5.61 23.82
CA SER A 92 0.67 -6.31 24.92
C SER A 92 -0.73 -5.77 25.24
N ASP A 93 -1.01 -4.52 24.88
CA ASP A 93 -2.34 -3.90 24.98
C ASP A 93 -3.28 -4.27 23.82
N GLY A 94 -2.77 -4.99 22.81
CA GLY A 94 -3.51 -5.40 21.63
C GLY A 94 -3.86 -4.31 20.63
N SER A 95 -3.19 -3.15 20.73
CA SER A 95 -3.39 -2.04 19.81
C SER A 95 -2.64 -2.17 18.48
N LEU A 96 -1.61 -3.04 18.41
CA LEU A 96 -0.66 -3.06 17.29
C LEU A 96 -0.39 -4.46 16.76
N PHE A 97 -0.56 -4.61 15.45
CA PHE A 97 -0.28 -5.83 14.70
C PHE A 97 0.80 -5.57 13.66
N ARG A 98 1.64 -6.58 13.40
CA ARG A 98 2.78 -6.46 12.47
C ARG A 98 2.83 -7.62 11.48
N PHE A 99 3.11 -7.28 10.24
CA PHE A 99 3.48 -8.21 9.17
C PHE A 99 4.91 -7.89 8.72
N ASP A 100 5.80 -8.89 8.78
CA ASP A 100 7.23 -8.75 8.50
C ASP A 100 7.90 -7.64 9.37
N ALA A 101 9.14 -7.25 9.10
CA ALA A 101 9.84 -6.16 9.80
C ALA A 101 9.32 -4.75 9.45
N ARG A 102 8.39 -4.62 8.49
CA ARG A 102 8.16 -3.35 7.76
C ARG A 102 6.75 -2.77 7.86
N MET A 103 5.72 -3.57 8.17
CA MET A 103 4.33 -3.09 8.13
C MET A 103 3.60 -3.31 9.44
N THR A 104 2.99 -2.24 9.96
CA THR A 104 2.14 -2.27 11.16
C THR A 104 0.76 -1.73 10.84
N ILE A 105 -0.25 -2.28 11.52
CA ILE A 105 -1.65 -1.82 11.47
C ILE A 105 -2.14 -1.67 12.91
#